data_AF-A0A7C9BY54-F1
#
_entry.id   AF-A0A7C9BY54-F1
#
_cell.length_a   1.000
_cell.length_b   1.000
_cell.length_c   1.000
_cell.angle_alpha   90.00
_cell.angle_beta   90.00
_cell.angle_gamma   90.00
#
_symmetry.space_group_name_H-M   'P 1'
#
loop_
_entity.id
_entity.type
_entity.pdbx_description
1 polymer ?
#
loop_
_entity_poly.entity_id
_entity_poly.type
_entity_poly.pdbx_seq_one_letter_code
_entity_poly.pdbx_strand_id
1 'polypeptide(L)'
;MAKQQAQTAQAQTTTQSDFTNLLEREFRPKTEQAREAVEYAVQTLAEQALAQTTTISDDAYKSIAAIIAQIDHKLSEQINLILHHDDYQALESAWRGLHHLVSNTETDEHLKIRFMDVSKTELHRTMRRYKGLAWDQSPLFKQIYEEEYGQLGGEPYGCLVADYYFDHTPPDVDLLGSIAKVAAAAHTPFITGAAPSVLQMESWQELANPRDLTKIFTQNLEYTAWNSMRNTEDARYVGLAMPRFLARLPYGAKTNPVDEFDFEEDTNGSDHSRYGWANAAYAMGVNINRSFKLYGWCSLIRGVESGGTVENLPCHTFPTDDGGVDMKCPTEIAISDRREAELSKNGFIPLVHRKNTDHATFIGAQSLQKPAEYHDADATANANLSSRLPYLFACSRFAHYLKCIVRDKIGAFKEREDMQRWLNEWVMHYVDADPANSSQDTKARRPLAAAEVVVEEVEGNPGYYNSKFFLRPHFQLEGLTVSLRLVTKLPSIKEVA
;
A
#
# COMPACT_ATOMS: atom_id res chain seq x y z
N MET A 1 -76.22 12.90 6.72
CA MET A 1 -74.76 12.64 6.74
C MET A 1 -74.27 11.84 5.53
N ALA A 2 -74.89 10.73 5.10
CA ALA A 2 -74.43 9.94 3.94
C ALA A 2 -74.44 10.67 2.57
N LYS A 3 -75.44 11.53 2.28
CA LYS A 3 -75.45 12.34 1.03
C LYS A 3 -74.39 13.44 0.99
N GLN A 4 -73.95 13.92 2.15
CA GLN A 4 -72.94 14.98 2.25
C GLN A 4 -71.52 14.41 2.10
N GLN A 5 -71.30 13.16 2.52
CA GLN A 5 -70.08 12.38 2.23
C GLN A 5 -69.98 11.95 0.76
N ALA A 6 -71.10 11.63 0.10
CA ALA A 6 -71.09 11.27 -1.33
C ALA A 6 -70.80 12.48 -2.25
N GLN A 7 -71.29 13.68 -1.90
CA GLN A 7 -71.00 14.91 -2.66
C GLN A 7 -69.57 15.42 -2.45
N THR A 8 -68.96 15.20 -1.27
CA THR A 8 -67.53 15.51 -1.06
C THR A 8 -66.63 14.52 -1.80
N ALA A 9 -66.98 13.24 -1.86
CA ALA A 9 -66.24 12.24 -2.65
C ALA A 9 -66.32 12.47 -4.17
N GLN A 10 -67.48 12.91 -4.70
CA GLN A 10 -67.64 13.28 -6.12
C GLN A 10 -66.93 14.59 -6.48
N ALA A 11 -66.91 15.58 -5.59
CA ALA A 11 -66.17 16.83 -5.83
C ALA A 11 -64.65 16.60 -5.86
N GLN A 12 -64.12 15.73 -4.99
CA GLN A 12 -62.69 15.38 -4.95
C GLN A 12 -62.23 14.60 -6.21
N THR A 13 -63.06 13.71 -6.75
CA THR A 13 -62.72 12.94 -7.97
C THR A 13 -62.72 13.79 -9.23
N THR A 14 -63.57 14.81 -9.31
CA THR A 14 -63.66 15.70 -10.48
C THR A 14 -62.48 16.67 -10.57
N THR A 15 -62.00 17.19 -9.42
CA THR A 15 -60.80 18.05 -9.37
C THR A 15 -59.51 17.32 -9.73
N GLN A 16 -59.44 16.01 -9.45
CA GLN A 16 -58.27 15.19 -9.74
C GLN A 16 -58.15 14.92 -11.25
N SER A 17 -59.26 14.66 -11.96
CA SER A 17 -59.23 14.43 -13.40
C SER A 17 -58.92 15.69 -14.22
N ASP A 18 -59.37 16.87 -13.78
CA ASP A 18 -59.09 18.13 -14.47
C ASP A 18 -57.61 18.53 -14.39
N PHE A 19 -56.96 18.21 -13.28
CA PHE A 19 -55.53 18.44 -13.09
C PHE A 19 -54.68 17.54 -13.99
N THR A 20 -55.02 16.25 -14.08
CA THR A 20 -54.36 15.29 -14.97
C THR A 20 -54.49 15.71 -16.44
N ASN A 21 -55.67 16.18 -16.85
CA ASN A 21 -55.91 16.69 -18.21
C ASN A 21 -55.07 17.95 -18.54
N LEU A 22 -54.78 18.79 -17.55
CA LEU A 22 -53.91 19.97 -17.70
C LEU A 22 -52.44 19.58 -17.89
N LEU A 23 -51.97 18.58 -17.13
CA LEU A 23 -50.60 18.05 -17.24
C LEU A 23 -50.34 17.39 -18.59
N GLU A 24 -51.29 16.60 -19.10
CA GLU A 24 -51.19 15.99 -20.43
C GLU A 24 -51.10 17.04 -21.54
N ARG A 25 -51.82 18.17 -21.40
CA ARG A 25 -51.85 19.24 -22.41
C ARG A 25 -50.54 20.01 -22.50
N GLU A 26 -49.92 20.31 -21.37
CA GLU A 26 -48.70 21.14 -21.31
C GLU A 26 -47.41 20.32 -21.54
N PHE A 27 -47.29 19.11 -20.95
CA PHE A 27 -46.05 18.32 -21.03
C PHE A 27 -46.01 17.31 -22.20
N ARG A 28 -47.17 16.92 -22.74
CA ARG A 28 -47.31 15.95 -23.85
C ARG A 28 -46.43 14.69 -23.69
N PRO A 29 -46.54 13.96 -22.57
CA PRO A 29 -45.76 12.75 -22.35
C PRO A 29 -46.06 11.71 -23.45
N LYS A 30 -45.00 11.10 -24.00
CA LYS A 30 -45.12 10.14 -25.12
C LYS A 30 -45.29 8.68 -24.66
N THR A 31 -45.04 8.41 -23.39
CA THR A 31 -45.08 7.08 -22.78
C THR A 31 -45.79 7.15 -21.43
N GLU A 32 -46.41 6.04 -21.01
CA GLU A 32 -47.13 5.96 -19.74
C GLU A 32 -46.21 6.24 -18.54
N GLN A 33 -44.98 5.69 -18.56
CA GLN A 33 -43.95 5.99 -17.55
C GLN A 33 -43.62 7.48 -17.43
N ALA A 34 -43.56 8.20 -18.55
CA ALA A 34 -43.29 9.63 -18.52
C ALA A 34 -44.47 10.42 -17.96
N ARG A 35 -45.71 9.96 -18.19
CA ARG A 35 -46.91 10.55 -17.62
C ARG A 35 -46.95 10.37 -16.10
N GLU A 36 -46.72 9.15 -15.62
CA GLU A 36 -46.63 8.85 -14.18
C GLU A 36 -45.53 9.65 -13.49
N ALA A 37 -44.35 9.78 -14.10
CA ALA A 37 -43.24 10.57 -13.55
C ALA A 37 -43.59 12.07 -13.44
N VAL A 38 -44.28 12.64 -14.43
CA VAL A 38 -44.73 14.04 -14.40
C VAL A 38 -45.81 14.26 -13.35
N GLU A 39 -46.81 13.37 -13.27
CA GLU A 39 -47.84 13.43 -12.22
C GLU A 39 -47.22 13.37 -10.82
N TYR A 40 -46.29 12.44 -10.59
CA TYR A 40 -45.57 12.28 -9.33
C TYR A 40 -44.71 13.50 -8.97
N ALA A 41 -43.98 14.06 -9.95
CA ALA A 41 -43.14 15.22 -9.73
C ALA A 41 -43.94 16.46 -9.34
N VAL A 42 -45.07 16.71 -10.02
CA VAL A 42 -45.91 17.89 -9.76
C VAL A 42 -46.64 17.73 -8.42
N GLN A 43 -47.10 16.52 -8.09
CA GLN A 43 -47.70 16.25 -6.79
C GLN A 43 -46.70 16.50 -5.65
N THR A 44 -45.47 15.98 -5.79
CA THR A 44 -44.41 16.15 -4.79
C THR A 44 -44.05 17.62 -4.60
N LEU A 45 -43.97 18.38 -5.70
CA LEU A 45 -43.71 19.82 -5.66
C LEU A 45 -44.84 20.60 -4.99
N ALA A 46 -46.11 20.24 -5.25
CA ALA A 46 -47.26 20.85 -4.59
C ALA A 46 -47.26 20.57 -3.08
N GLU A 47 -46.98 19.33 -2.68
CA GLU A 47 -46.88 18.95 -1.26
C GLU A 47 -45.76 19.71 -0.54
N GLN A 48 -44.58 19.84 -1.16
CA GLN A 48 -43.46 20.60 -0.58
C GLN A 48 -43.73 22.11 -0.53
N ALA A 49 -44.36 22.69 -1.56
CA ALA A 49 -44.75 24.09 -1.57
C ALA A 49 -45.83 24.41 -0.52
N LEU A 50 -46.69 23.44 -0.18
CA LEU A 50 -47.68 23.54 0.90
C LEU A 50 -47.05 23.40 2.29
N ALA A 51 -46.03 22.55 2.43
CA ALA A 51 -45.37 22.27 3.71
C ALA A 51 -44.30 23.29 4.08
N GLN A 52 -43.53 23.79 3.10
CA GLN A 52 -42.54 24.84 3.30
C GLN A 52 -43.15 26.19 2.95
N THR A 53 -43.42 27.02 3.96
CA THR A 53 -43.85 28.42 3.83
C THR A 53 -42.72 29.33 3.31
N THR A 54 -41.93 28.86 2.34
CA THR A 54 -40.90 29.66 1.70
C THR A 54 -41.61 30.63 0.76
N THR A 55 -41.26 31.92 0.83
CA THR A 55 -41.77 32.95 -0.07
C THR A 55 -41.45 32.54 -1.51
N ILE A 56 -42.44 31.96 -2.20
CA ILE A 56 -42.35 31.61 -3.61
C ILE A 56 -42.06 32.92 -4.34
N SER A 57 -40.88 33.01 -4.96
CA SER A 57 -40.54 34.19 -5.77
C SER A 57 -41.42 34.20 -7.02
N ASP A 58 -41.60 35.35 -7.67
CA ASP A 58 -42.33 35.44 -8.94
C ASP A 58 -41.73 34.54 -10.05
N ASP A 59 -40.52 34.00 -9.85
CA ASP A 59 -39.84 33.06 -10.72
C ASP A 59 -39.88 31.62 -10.17
N ALA A 60 -40.81 30.82 -10.69
CA ALA A 60 -41.00 29.42 -10.31
C ALA A 60 -39.74 28.56 -10.54
N TYR A 61 -38.93 28.88 -11.56
CA TYR A 61 -37.70 28.13 -11.85
C TYR A 61 -36.68 28.30 -10.72
N LYS A 62 -36.50 29.53 -10.22
CA LYS A 62 -35.62 29.80 -9.08
C LYS A 62 -36.10 29.13 -7.80
N SER A 63 -37.41 29.08 -7.57
CA SER A 63 -37.98 28.38 -6.42
C SER A 63 -37.74 26.86 -6.50
N ILE A 64 -37.87 26.25 -7.68
CA ILE A 64 -37.55 24.83 -7.90
C ILE A 64 -36.07 24.56 -7.67
N ALA A 65 -35.19 25.38 -8.26
CA ALA A 65 -33.75 25.23 -8.09
C ALA A 65 -33.34 25.36 -6.60
N ALA A 66 -33.98 26.25 -5.84
CA ALA A 66 -33.73 26.39 -4.41
C ALA A 66 -34.21 25.17 -3.60
N ILE A 67 -35.34 24.55 -3.98
CA ILE A 67 -35.81 23.30 -3.36
C ILE A 67 -34.85 22.15 -3.65
N ILE A 68 -34.40 22.01 -4.90
CA ILE A 68 -33.40 21.01 -5.29
C ILE A 68 -32.12 21.21 -4.47
N ALA A 69 -31.60 22.44 -4.40
CA ALA A 69 -30.41 22.74 -3.60
C ALA A 69 -30.57 22.38 -2.11
N GLN A 70 -31.77 22.53 -1.53
CA GLN A 70 -32.03 22.09 -0.15
C GLN A 70 -32.05 20.56 -0.01
N ILE A 71 -32.54 19.85 -1.03
CA ILE A 71 -32.50 18.38 -1.07
C ILE A 71 -31.06 17.92 -1.17
N ASP A 72 -30.29 18.50 -2.09
CA ASP A 72 -28.87 18.18 -2.31
C ASP A 72 -28.04 18.47 -1.07
N HIS A 73 -28.35 19.55 -0.35
CA HIS A 73 -27.72 19.84 0.94
C HIS A 73 -28.01 18.76 1.99
N LYS A 74 -29.27 18.33 2.14
CA LYS A 74 -29.64 17.25 3.07
C LYS A 74 -29.03 15.90 2.68
N LEU A 75 -28.99 15.60 1.38
CA LEU A 75 -28.33 14.41 0.86
C LEU A 75 -26.83 14.48 1.16
N SER A 76 -26.20 15.62 0.93
CA SER A 76 -24.78 15.83 1.22
C SER A 76 -24.47 15.62 2.70
N GLU A 77 -25.25 16.21 3.62
CA GLU A 77 -25.08 15.97 5.07
C GLU A 77 -25.18 14.48 5.41
N GLN A 78 -26.20 13.79 4.89
CA GLN A 78 -26.43 12.39 5.19
C GLN A 78 -25.36 11.46 4.58
N ILE A 79 -24.92 11.75 3.35
CA ILE A 79 -23.89 10.97 2.66
C ILE A 79 -22.53 11.20 3.31
N ASN A 80 -22.21 12.41 3.76
CA ASN A 80 -20.99 12.66 4.54
C ASN A 80 -20.95 11.77 5.80
N LEU A 81 -22.06 11.64 6.55
CA LEU A 81 -22.12 10.74 7.70
C LEU A 81 -21.91 9.27 7.33
N ILE A 82 -22.39 8.84 6.17
CA ILE A 82 -22.22 7.45 5.70
C ILE A 82 -20.77 7.21 5.25
N LEU A 83 -20.22 8.12 4.43
CA LEU A 83 -18.86 8.01 3.90
C LEU A 83 -17.79 8.14 4.98
N HIS A 84 -18.03 8.95 6.00
CA HIS A 84 -17.09 9.18 7.11
C HIS A 84 -17.28 8.22 8.29
N HIS A 85 -18.18 7.24 8.17
CA HIS A 85 -18.30 6.18 9.16
C HIS A 85 -17.10 5.23 9.10
N ASP A 86 -16.51 4.90 10.25
CA ASP A 86 -15.30 4.07 10.36
C ASP A 86 -15.39 2.76 9.56
N ASP A 87 -16.53 2.06 9.65
CA ASP A 87 -16.74 0.80 8.90
C ASP A 87 -16.72 1.00 7.38
N TYR A 88 -17.31 2.09 6.89
CA TYR A 88 -17.32 2.38 5.46
C TYR A 88 -15.93 2.77 4.98
N GLN A 89 -15.23 3.64 5.73
CA GLN A 89 -13.87 4.04 5.40
C GLN A 89 -12.88 2.88 5.44
N ALA A 90 -13.01 1.95 6.40
CA ALA A 90 -12.19 0.75 6.45
C ALA A 90 -12.40 -0.13 5.22
N LEU A 91 -13.65 -0.30 4.76
CA LEU A 91 -13.95 -1.05 3.55
C LEU A 91 -13.49 -0.30 2.28
N GLU A 92 -13.77 1.00 2.19
CA GLU A 92 -13.39 1.85 1.06
C GLU A 92 -11.86 1.90 0.91
N SER A 93 -11.13 2.08 2.00
CA SER A 93 -9.66 2.13 1.99
C SER A 93 -9.03 0.83 1.48
N ALA A 94 -9.55 -0.32 1.92
CA ALA A 94 -9.07 -1.62 1.48
C ALA A 94 -9.31 -1.85 -0.01
N TRP A 95 -10.54 -1.63 -0.49
CA TRP A 95 -10.88 -1.83 -1.90
C TRP A 95 -10.22 -0.80 -2.82
N ARG A 96 -10.11 0.46 -2.40
CA ARG A 96 -9.40 1.48 -3.19
C ARG A 96 -7.90 1.24 -3.20
N GLY A 97 -7.32 0.77 -2.09
CA GLY A 97 -5.93 0.35 -2.03
C GLY A 97 -5.65 -0.82 -2.99
N LEU A 98 -6.50 -1.84 -2.98
CA LEU A 98 -6.41 -2.95 -3.94
C LEU A 98 -6.60 -2.48 -5.38
N HIS A 99 -7.58 -1.61 -5.65
CA HIS A 99 -7.78 -1.02 -6.97
C HIS A 99 -6.55 -0.21 -7.41
N HIS A 100 -5.92 0.55 -6.51
CA HIS A 100 -4.68 1.25 -6.79
C HIS A 100 -3.57 0.27 -7.18
N LEU A 101 -3.40 -0.85 -6.45
CA LEU A 101 -2.43 -1.87 -6.79
C LEU A 101 -2.69 -2.49 -8.17
N VAL A 102 -3.94 -2.85 -8.47
CA VAL A 102 -4.32 -3.51 -9.74
C VAL A 102 -4.20 -2.55 -10.92
N SER A 103 -4.80 -1.36 -10.83
CA SER A 103 -4.85 -0.40 -11.95
C SER A 103 -3.49 0.22 -12.27
N ASN A 104 -2.54 0.22 -11.34
CA ASN A 104 -1.16 0.68 -11.56
C ASN A 104 -0.17 -0.46 -11.82
N THR A 105 -0.65 -1.69 -12.02
CA THR A 105 0.20 -2.84 -12.33
C THR A 105 -0.07 -3.36 -13.75
N GLU A 106 0.96 -3.43 -14.59
CA GLU A 106 0.90 -4.04 -15.92
C GLU A 106 0.97 -5.57 -15.87
N THR A 107 -0.16 -6.21 -15.56
CA THR A 107 -0.26 -7.67 -15.46
C THR A 107 -0.11 -8.35 -16.81
N ASP A 108 0.56 -9.51 -16.81
CA ASP A 108 0.78 -10.37 -17.97
C ASP A 108 1.01 -11.83 -17.54
N GLU A 109 1.55 -12.67 -18.41
CA GLU A 109 1.87 -14.07 -18.09
C GLU A 109 2.91 -14.19 -16.95
N HIS A 110 3.80 -13.21 -16.80
CA HIS A 110 4.88 -13.21 -15.81
C HIS A 110 4.50 -12.50 -14.51
N LEU A 111 3.56 -11.55 -14.54
CA LEU A 111 3.14 -10.76 -13.39
C LEU A 111 1.66 -10.95 -13.10
N LYS A 112 1.38 -11.71 -12.03
CA LYS A 112 0.03 -12.05 -11.58
C LYS A 112 -0.22 -11.51 -10.17
N ILE A 113 -1.43 -11.01 -9.93
CA ILE A 113 -1.90 -10.62 -8.60
C ILE A 113 -2.96 -11.64 -8.19
N ARG A 114 -2.73 -12.37 -7.09
CA ARG A 114 -3.73 -13.25 -6.49
C ARG A 114 -4.26 -12.61 -5.22
N PHE A 115 -5.59 -12.58 -5.09
CA PHE A 115 -6.27 -11.97 -3.95
C PHE A 115 -6.82 -13.05 -3.02
N MET A 116 -6.72 -12.80 -1.71
CA MET A 116 -7.26 -13.66 -0.66
C MET A 116 -7.91 -12.77 0.41
N ASP A 117 -9.20 -12.98 0.66
CA ASP A 117 -9.95 -12.25 1.67
C ASP A 117 -9.81 -12.93 3.03
N VAL A 118 -9.05 -12.31 3.94
CA VAL A 118 -8.94 -12.77 5.32
C VAL A 118 -8.93 -11.54 6.22
N SER A 119 -9.65 -11.59 7.34
CA SER A 119 -9.54 -10.55 8.35
C SER A 119 -8.31 -10.77 9.24
N LYS A 120 -7.68 -9.69 9.72
CA LYS A 120 -6.53 -9.77 10.65
C LYS A 120 -6.83 -10.66 11.87
N THR A 121 -8.03 -10.53 12.42
CA THR A 121 -8.49 -11.28 13.59
C THR A 121 -8.63 -12.78 13.30
N GLU A 122 -9.16 -13.14 12.14
CA GLU A 122 -9.27 -14.53 11.69
C GLU A 122 -7.89 -15.13 11.42
N LEU A 123 -7.02 -14.40 10.74
CA LEU A 123 -5.65 -14.83 10.48
C LEU A 123 -4.91 -15.09 11.78
N HIS A 124 -4.99 -14.16 12.75
CA HIS A 124 -4.42 -14.34 14.08
C HIS A 124 -4.97 -15.59 14.78
N ARG A 125 -6.30 -15.78 14.79
CA ARG A 125 -6.93 -16.96 15.41
C ARG A 125 -6.44 -18.27 14.77
N THR A 126 -6.33 -18.29 13.45
CA THR A 126 -5.88 -19.45 12.69
C THR A 126 -4.41 -19.73 12.98
N MET A 127 -3.51 -18.77 12.81
CA MET A 127 -2.08 -18.94 13.06
C MET A 127 -1.78 -19.36 14.51
N ARG A 128 -2.53 -18.82 15.48
CA ARG A 128 -2.37 -19.19 16.90
C ARG A 128 -2.66 -20.68 17.18
N ARG A 129 -3.56 -21.32 16.42
CA ARG A 129 -3.86 -22.77 16.57
C ARG A 129 -2.70 -23.66 16.13
N TYR A 130 -1.87 -23.17 15.21
CA TYR A 130 -0.77 -23.91 14.59
C TYR A 130 0.60 -23.45 15.12
N LYS A 131 0.66 -22.74 16.24
CA LYS A 131 1.93 -22.22 16.78
C LYS A 131 2.87 -23.36 17.24
N GLY A 132 4.18 -23.10 17.23
CA GLY A 132 5.18 -24.05 17.73
C GLY A 132 5.58 -25.04 16.66
N LEU A 133 5.45 -26.33 16.92
CA LEU A 133 5.88 -27.40 16.00
C LEU A 133 4.96 -27.61 14.79
N ALA A 134 3.71 -27.13 14.86
CA ALA A 134 2.68 -27.38 13.84
C ALA A 134 2.52 -26.21 12.84
N TRP A 135 3.45 -25.25 12.82
CA TRP A 135 3.32 -24.01 12.05
C TRP A 135 3.31 -24.25 10.53
N ASP A 136 4.02 -25.28 10.11
CA ASP A 136 4.10 -25.83 8.75
C ASP A 136 2.81 -26.55 8.31
N GLN A 137 1.85 -26.74 9.22
CA GLN A 137 0.53 -27.31 8.89
C GLN A 137 -0.57 -26.24 8.82
N SER A 138 -0.20 -24.98 9.05
CA SER A 138 -1.16 -23.87 9.02
C SER A 138 -1.76 -23.67 7.61
N PRO A 139 -3.04 -23.28 7.49
CA PRO A 139 -3.66 -23.02 6.19
C PRO A 139 -2.87 -22.02 5.33
N LEU A 140 -2.34 -20.97 5.96
CA LEU A 140 -1.49 -19.98 5.27
C LEU A 140 -0.21 -20.62 4.71
N PHE A 141 0.45 -21.48 5.49
CA PHE A 141 1.64 -22.18 5.01
C PHE A 141 1.32 -23.11 3.84
N LYS A 142 0.20 -23.83 3.89
CA LYS A 142 -0.21 -24.71 2.78
C LYS A 142 -0.42 -23.94 1.48
N GLN A 143 -1.16 -22.84 1.55
CA GLN A 143 -1.46 -22.02 0.37
C GLN A 143 -0.22 -21.32 -0.21
N ILE A 144 0.67 -20.79 0.65
CA ILE A 144 1.84 -20.04 0.20
C ILE A 144 3.01 -20.95 -0.17
N TYR A 145 3.27 -21.97 0.65
CA TYR A 145 4.42 -22.87 0.49
C TYR A 145 4.02 -24.14 -0.24
N GLU A 146 3.10 -24.96 0.27
CA GLU A 146 2.86 -26.31 -0.28
C GLU A 146 2.25 -26.29 -1.69
N GLU A 147 1.20 -25.50 -1.91
CA GLU A 147 0.42 -25.47 -3.15
C GLU A 147 1.19 -24.84 -4.32
N GLU A 148 2.20 -23.99 -4.04
CA GLU A 148 2.95 -23.26 -5.06
C GLU A 148 4.46 -23.52 -5.00
N TYR A 149 5.19 -22.96 -4.01
CA TYR A 149 6.65 -23.06 -3.95
C TYR A 149 7.17 -24.51 -3.80
N GLY A 150 6.46 -25.33 -3.03
CA GLY A 150 6.72 -26.74 -2.82
C GLY A 150 6.22 -27.63 -3.95
N GLN A 151 5.19 -27.21 -4.67
CA GLN A 151 4.51 -27.98 -5.70
C GLN A 151 5.32 -28.06 -7.00
N LEU A 152 5.39 -29.25 -7.59
CA LEU A 152 6.01 -29.44 -8.91
C LEU A 152 5.16 -28.73 -9.97
N GLY A 153 5.78 -27.79 -10.70
CA GLY A 153 5.09 -26.94 -11.67
C GLY A 153 4.30 -25.77 -11.07
N GLY A 154 4.38 -25.55 -9.75
CA GLY A 154 3.78 -24.37 -9.11
C GLY A 154 4.51 -23.07 -9.41
N GLU A 155 3.87 -21.94 -9.10
CA GLU A 155 4.35 -20.58 -9.33
C GLU A 155 4.66 -19.88 -7.98
N PRO A 156 5.93 -19.87 -7.53
CA PRO A 156 6.28 -19.26 -6.24
C PRO A 156 5.82 -17.80 -6.11
N TYR A 157 5.19 -17.48 -4.99
CA TYR A 157 4.82 -16.10 -4.69
C TYR A 157 6.06 -15.22 -4.49
N GLY A 158 6.16 -14.13 -5.25
CA GLY A 158 7.30 -13.20 -5.18
C GLY A 158 7.24 -12.24 -4.00
N CYS A 159 6.05 -11.78 -3.63
CA CYS A 159 5.81 -10.87 -2.51
C CYS A 159 4.40 -11.11 -1.94
N LEU A 160 4.23 -10.96 -0.63
CA LEU A 160 2.92 -10.87 0.01
C LEU A 160 2.67 -9.42 0.38
N VAL A 161 1.53 -8.87 -0.02
CA VAL A 161 1.06 -7.55 0.40
C VAL A 161 -0.19 -7.75 1.24
N ALA A 162 -0.17 -7.27 2.48
CA ALA A 162 -1.32 -7.33 3.37
C ALA A 162 -1.81 -5.94 3.74
N ASP A 163 -3.11 -5.77 3.67
CA ASP A 163 -3.77 -4.55 4.12
C ASP A 163 -4.12 -4.62 5.61
N TYR A 164 -3.08 -4.70 6.44
CA TYR A 164 -3.19 -4.62 7.88
C TYR A 164 -2.30 -3.51 8.41
N TYR A 165 -2.66 -3.03 9.59
CA TYR A 165 -1.85 -2.11 10.39
C TYR A 165 -1.38 -2.84 11.64
N PHE A 166 -0.07 -2.97 11.81
CA PHE A 166 0.51 -3.66 12.97
C PHE A 166 1.09 -2.70 14.00
N ASP A 167 0.96 -3.06 15.27
CA ASP A 167 1.53 -2.35 16.41
C ASP A 167 2.44 -3.23 17.29
N HIS A 168 2.89 -2.67 18.41
CA HIS A 168 3.80 -3.32 19.34
C HIS A 168 3.11 -4.29 20.32
N THR A 169 1.78 -4.45 20.23
CA THR A 169 1.02 -5.26 21.18
C THR A 169 1.33 -6.76 21.02
N PRO A 170 1.18 -7.57 22.09
CA PRO A 170 1.48 -9.00 22.02
C PRO A 170 0.73 -9.78 20.92
N PRO A 171 -0.57 -9.56 20.64
CA PRO A 171 -1.26 -10.24 19.54
C PRO A 171 -0.65 -9.94 18.16
N ASP A 172 -0.27 -8.69 17.92
CA ASP A 172 0.30 -8.25 16.65
C ASP A 172 1.72 -8.78 16.46
N VAL A 173 2.54 -8.74 17.52
CA VAL A 173 3.88 -9.33 17.52
C VAL A 173 3.82 -10.84 17.30
N ASP A 174 2.84 -11.53 17.89
CA ASP A 174 2.66 -12.98 17.70
C ASP A 174 2.25 -13.32 16.26
N LEU A 175 1.32 -12.55 15.69
CA LEU A 175 0.90 -12.70 14.30
C LEU A 175 2.06 -12.42 13.34
N LEU A 176 2.75 -11.29 13.52
CA LEU A 176 3.92 -10.93 12.70
C LEU A 176 5.00 -12.00 12.77
N GLY A 177 5.32 -12.52 13.96
CA GLY A 177 6.30 -13.59 14.12
C GLY A 177 5.87 -14.88 13.42
N SER A 178 4.57 -15.19 13.40
CA SER A 178 4.04 -16.37 12.71
C SER A 178 4.08 -16.21 11.18
N ILE A 179 3.71 -15.04 10.66
CA ILE A 179 3.77 -14.73 9.22
C ILE A 179 5.23 -14.66 8.76
N ALA A 180 6.13 -14.06 9.55
CA ALA A 180 7.55 -13.97 9.24
C ALA A 180 8.18 -15.34 9.00
N LYS A 181 7.80 -16.35 9.79
CA LYS A 181 8.25 -17.75 9.59
C LYS A 181 7.78 -18.33 8.26
N VAL A 182 6.51 -18.12 7.91
CA VAL A 182 5.95 -18.58 6.62
C VAL A 182 6.63 -17.87 5.45
N ALA A 183 6.77 -16.54 5.55
CA ALA A 183 7.44 -15.69 4.57
C ALA A 183 8.91 -16.09 4.37
N ALA A 184 9.63 -16.38 5.46
CA ALA A 184 11.03 -16.81 5.42
C ALA A 184 11.17 -18.19 4.76
N ALA A 185 10.27 -19.13 5.07
CA ALA A 185 10.29 -20.47 4.49
C ALA A 185 9.99 -20.46 2.98
N ALA A 186 9.02 -19.66 2.53
CA ALA A 186 8.66 -19.53 1.12
C ALA A 186 9.58 -18.56 0.34
N HIS A 187 10.52 -17.90 1.01
CA HIS A 187 11.32 -16.80 0.47
C HIS A 187 10.46 -15.68 -0.14
N THR A 188 9.37 -15.31 0.53
CA THR A 188 8.40 -14.33 0.03
C THR A 188 8.28 -13.18 1.03
N PRO A 189 8.94 -12.03 0.80
CA PRO A 189 8.81 -10.87 1.69
C PRO A 189 7.35 -10.45 1.88
N PHE A 190 6.99 -10.13 3.12
CA PHE A 190 5.67 -9.70 3.58
C PHE A 190 5.68 -8.19 3.85
N ILE A 191 4.91 -7.44 3.07
CA ILE A 191 4.78 -5.99 3.14
C ILE A 191 3.40 -5.63 3.66
N THR A 192 3.35 -4.80 4.71
CA THR A 192 2.11 -4.39 5.37
C THR A 192 2.24 -2.99 5.95
N GLY A 193 1.16 -2.40 6.43
CA GLY A 193 1.17 -1.09 7.10
C GLY A 193 1.61 -1.15 8.56
N ALA A 194 2.26 -0.09 9.05
CA ALA A 194 2.40 0.17 10.49
C ALA A 194 1.19 0.96 11.02
N ALA A 195 0.75 0.66 12.24
CA ALA A 195 -0.23 1.49 12.96
C ALA A 195 0.48 2.66 13.67
N PRO A 196 -0.16 3.84 13.83
CA PRO A 196 0.44 4.96 14.58
C PRO A 196 0.72 4.59 16.05
N SER A 197 -0.05 3.67 16.62
CA SER A 197 0.14 3.15 17.98
C SER A 197 1.49 2.45 18.20
N VAL A 198 2.18 2.01 17.14
CA VAL A 198 3.54 1.47 17.23
C VAL A 198 4.58 2.51 17.70
N LEU A 199 4.27 3.80 17.57
CA LEU A 199 5.07 4.91 18.07
C LEU A 199 4.39 5.64 19.25
N GLN A 200 3.42 4.99 19.91
CA GLN A 200 2.59 5.59 20.96
C GLN A 200 1.84 6.85 20.52
N MET A 201 1.39 6.87 19.26
CA MET A 201 0.61 7.96 18.70
C MET A 201 -0.82 7.50 18.42
N GLU A 202 -1.79 8.39 18.55
CA GLU A 202 -3.16 8.14 18.09
C GLU A 202 -3.27 8.40 16.59
N SER A 203 -2.50 9.36 16.09
CA SER A 203 -2.46 9.72 14.67
C SER A 203 -1.04 9.93 14.17
N TRP A 204 -0.81 9.66 12.88
CA TRP A 204 0.45 9.99 12.21
C TRP A 204 0.76 11.49 12.18
N GLN A 205 -0.23 12.36 12.45
CA GLN A 205 -0.01 13.80 12.61
C GLN A 205 0.96 14.15 13.74
N GLU A 206 1.09 13.26 14.73
CA GLU A 206 1.93 13.49 15.90
C GLU A 206 3.39 13.13 15.67
N LEU A 207 3.76 12.63 14.48
CA LEU A 207 5.12 12.15 14.18
C LEU A 207 6.20 13.24 14.34
N ALA A 208 5.83 14.51 14.22
CA ALA A 208 6.73 15.63 14.45
C ALA A 208 7.07 15.83 15.94
N ASN A 209 6.20 15.42 16.87
CA ASN A 209 6.25 15.76 18.29
C ASN A 209 7.43 15.13 19.06
N PRO A 210 7.72 13.81 18.98
CA PRO A 210 8.72 13.20 19.84
C PRO A 210 10.13 13.53 19.39
N ARG A 211 10.98 14.14 20.21
CA ARG A 211 12.34 14.55 19.79
C ARG A 211 13.24 13.42 19.25
N ASP A 212 13.02 12.19 19.71
CA ASP A 212 13.79 10.98 19.39
C ASP A 212 12.85 9.77 19.43
N LEU A 213 12.61 9.16 18.26
CA LEU A 213 11.75 7.98 18.09
C LEU A 213 12.45 6.70 18.56
N THR A 214 13.78 6.62 18.48
CA THR A 214 14.52 5.44 18.96
C THR A 214 14.37 5.25 20.47
N LYS A 215 14.17 6.33 21.23
CA LYS A 215 13.87 6.24 22.68
C LYS A 215 12.58 5.50 22.99
N ILE A 216 11.56 5.60 22.14
CA ILE A 216 10.27 4.92 22.32
C ILE A 216 10.50 3.41 22.44
N PHE A 217 11.30 2.85 21.53
CA PHE A 217 11.61 1.42 21.49
C PHE A 217 12.60 0.96 22.56
N THR A 218 13.51 1.82 23.01
CA THR A 218 14.63 1.42 23.89
C THR A 218 14.36 1.65 25.36
N GLN A 219 13.52 2.61 25.73
CA GLN A 219 13.26 2.96 27.13
C GLN A 219 11.95 2.38 27.68
N ASN A 220 11.01 2.01 26.81
CA ASN A 220 9.74 1.46 27.23
C ASN A 220 9.76 -0.09 27.23
N LEU A 221 9.45 -0.69 28.39
CA LEU A 221 9.39 -2.14 28.58
C LEU A 221 8.24 -2.81 27.81
N GLU A 222 7.19 -2.08 27.43
CA GLU A 222 6.08 -2.59 26.60
C GLU A 222 6.58 -3.11 25.24
N TYR A 223 7.70 -2.56 24.74
CA TYR A 223 8.31 -2.95 23.46
C TYR A 223 9.23 -4.17 23.56
N THR A 224 9.30 -4.84 24.71
CA THR A 224 10.18 -6.01 24.88
C THR A 224 9.89 -7.08 23.82
N ALA A 225 8.61 -7.43 23.60
CA ALA A 225 8.22 -8.42 22.60
C ALA A 225 8.52 -7.94 21.16
N TRP A 226 8.26 -6.66 20.86
CA TRP A 226 8.59 -6.05 19.57
C TRP A 226 10.09 -6.11 19.28
N ASN A 227 10.93 -5.73 20.24
CA ASN A 227 12.38 -5.78 20.11
C ASN A 227 12.88 -7.23 19.98
N SER A 228 12.30 -8.18 20.72
CA SER A 228 12.61 -9.60 20.54
C SER A 228 12.28 -10.08 19.12
N MET A 229 11.14 -9.67 18.55
CA MET A 229 10.77 -9.98 17.17
C MET A 229 11.80 -9.40 16.19
N ARG A 230 12.17 -8.12 16.34
CA ARG A 230 13.17 -7.45 15.48
C ARG A 230 14.54 -8.11 15.51
N ASN A 231 14.90 -8.80 16.59
CA ASN A 231 16.17 -9.52 16.72
C ASN A 231 16.12 -10.94 16.12
N THR A 232 14.94 -11.41 15.68
CA THR A 232 14.84 -12.70 14.98
C THR A 232 15.37 -12.61 13.56
N GLU A 233 15.83 -13.74 13.03
CA GLU A 233 16.34 -13.82 11.67
C GLU A 233 15.20 -13.70 10.63
N ASP A 234 14.03 -14.24 10.94
CA ASP A 234 12.85 -14.23 10.05
C ASP A 234 12.27 -12.83 9.84
N ALA A 235 12.50 -11.89 10.77
CA ALA A 235 12.02 -10.51 10.69
C ALA A 235 12.55 -9.75 9.45
N ARG A 236 13.62 -10.24 8.80
CA ARG A 236 14.13 -9.63 7.57
C ARG A 236 13.15 -9.71 6.40
N TYR A 237 12.24 -10.69 6.44
CA TYR A 237 11.18 -10.84 5.45
C TYR A 237 9.97 -9.94 5.71
N VAL A 238 9.96 -9.11 6.76
CA VAL A 238 8.83 -8.22 7.08
C VAL A 238 9.19 -6.77 6.76
N GLY A 239 8.35 -6.10 5.97
CA GLY A 239 8.42 -4.67 5.69
C GLY A 239 7.18 -3.93 6.18
N LEU A 240 7.37 -2.85 6.94
CA LEU A 240 6.29 -2.03 7.50
C LEU A 240 6.25 -0.66 6.83
N ALA A 241 5.34 -0.46 5.89
CA ALA A 241 5.13 0.79 5.19
C ALA A 241 4.32 1.79 6.02
N MET A 242 4.71 3.06 5.98
CA MET A 242 3.99 4.16 6.64
C MET A 242 4.36 5.51 6.02
N PRO A 243 3.57 6.59 6.22
CA PRO A 243 2.19 6.59 6.67
C PRO A 243 1.25 6.17 5.52
N ARG A 244 -0.06 6.29 5.70
CA ARG A 244 -1.02 6.05 4.61
C ARG A 244 -0.92 7.15 3.55
N PHE A 245 -1.41 6.86 2.35
CA PHE A 245 -1.50 7.82 1.24
C PHE A 245 -2.95 8.03 0.82
N LEU A 246 -3.24 9.16 0.20
CA LEU A 246 -4.59 9.55 -0.16
C LEU A 246 -5.09 8.69 -1.33
N ALA A 247 -6.21 7.98 -1.14
CA ALA A 247 -6.73 7.03 -2.12
C ALA A 247 -7.53 7.69 -3.24
N ARG A 248 -8.20 8.80 -2.93
CA ARG A 248 -9.01 9.58 -3.87
C ARG A 248 -9.07 11.06 -3.49
N LEU A 249 -9.42 11.90 -4.44
CA LEU A 249 -9.84 13.27 -4.16
C LEU A 249 -11.22 13.27 -3.47
N PRO A 250 -11.47 14.22 -2.54
CA PRO A 250 -12.80 14.47 -2.03
C PRO A 250 -13.77 14.85 -3.14
N TYR A 251 -15.02 14.37 -3.03
CA TYR A 251 -16.07 14.75 -3.96
C TYR A 251 -16.46 16.22 -3.76
N GLY A 252 -16.75 16.89 -4.86
CA GLY A 252 -17.11 18.31 -4.86
C GLY A 252 -17.14 18.84 -6.28
N ALA A 253 -17.92 19.90 -6.52
CA ALA A 253 -18.16 20.43 -7.86
C ALA A 253 -16.87 20.87 -8.58
N LYS A 254 -15.85 21.29 -7.82
CA LYS A 254 -14.55 21.76 -8.35
C LYS A 254 -13.49 20.66 -8.45
N THR A 255 -13.63 19.57 -7.72
CA THR A 255 -12.58 18.56 -7.53
C THR A 255 -12.95 17.28 -8.26
N ASN A 256 -13.98 16.59 -7.78
CA ASN A 256 -14.47 15.33 -8.30
C ASN A 256 -16.00 15.37 -8.29
N PRO A 257 -16.63 15.91 -9.35
CA PRO A 257 -18.07 16.10 -9.39
C PRO A 257 -18.80 14.76 -9.51
N VAL A 258 -20.03 14.72 -9.01
CA VAL A 258 -20.95 13.59 -9.11
C VAL A 258 -22.08 13.99 -10.06
N ASP A 259 -22.45 13.12 -11.00
CA ASP A 259 -23.44 13.45 -12.03
C ASP A 259 -24.89 13.46 -11.51
N GLU A 260 -25.16 12.74 -10.42
CA GLU A 260 -26.53 12.48 -9.94
C GLU A 260 -27.12 13.65 -9.14
N PHE A 261 -26.30 14.34 -8.34
CA PHE A 261 -26.69 15.50 -7.52
C PHE A 261 -25.46 16.33 -7.14
N ASP A 262 -25.68 17.58 -6.72
CA ASP A 262 -24.62 18.49 -6.27
C ASP A 262 -24.09 18.07 -4.88
N PHE A 263 -23.23 17.05 -4.86
CA PHE A 263 -22.60 16.53 -3.66
C PHE A 263 -21.33 17.31 -3.29
N GLU A 264 -21.27 17.77 -2.05
CA GLU A 264 -20.07 18.37 -1.46
C GLU A 264 -19.60 17.55 -0.24
N GLU A 265 -18.40 16.98 -0.33
CA GLU A 265 -17.81 16.20 0.75
C GLU A 265 -17.10 17.11 1.75
N ASP A 266 -17.58 17.15 2.99
CA ASP A 266 -17.03 18.00 4.04
C ASP A 266 -15.80 17.35 4.68
N THR A 267 -14.62 17.65 4.14
CA THR A 267 -13.34 17.18 4.68
C THR A 267 -12.72 18.08 5.74
N ASN A 268 -13.35 19.21 6.08
CA ASN A 268 -12.94 20.19 7.09
C ASN A 268 -11.45 20.62 7.06
N GLY A 269 -10.74 20.43 5.93
CA GLY A 269 -9.35 20.81 5.63
C GLY A 269 -8.26 20.22 6.54
N SER A 270 -8.36 20.53 7.83
CA SER A 270 -7.48 20.14 8.92
C SER A 270 -7.71 18.72 9.43
N ASP A 271 -8.96 18.22 9.44
CA ASP A 271 -9.27 16.89 9.96
C ASP A 271 -8.82 15.81 8.97
N HIS A 272 -7.86 14.97 9.38
CA HIS A 272 -7.36 13.88 8.56
C HIS A 272 -8.32 12.68 8.52
N SER A 273 -9.20 12.52 9.51
CA SER A 273 -10.09 11.36 9.58
C SER A 273 -11.10 11.30 8.43
N ARG A 274 -11.46 12.45 7.86
CA ARG A 274 -12.48 12.56 6.80
C ARG A 274 -11.98 12.26 5.38
N TYR A 275 -10.68 12.02 5.21
CA TYR A 275 -10.11 11.67 3.93
C TYR A 275 -10.05 10.14 3.75
N GLY A 276 -10.28 9.67 2.53
CA GLY A 276 -10.11 8.24 2.18
C GLY A 276 -8.64 7.86 2.05
N TRP A 277 -8.04 7.32 3.10
CA TRP A 277 -6.63 6.90 3.13
C TRP A 277 -6.44 5.44 2.73
N ALA A 278 -5.52 5.16 1.81
CA ALA A 278 -5.09 3.80 1.47
C ALA A 278 -3.76 3.44 2.14
N ASN A 279 -3.59 2.15 2.43
CA ASN A 279 -2.39 1.61 3.04
C ASN A 279 -1.17 1.73 2.10
N ALA A 280 -0.06 2.30 2.58
CA ALA A 280 1.17 2.44 1.80
C ALA A 280 1.82 1.12 1.38
N ALA A 281 1.42 -0.01 1.99
CA ALA A 281 1.81 -1.34 1.52
C ALA A 281 1.41 -1.57 0.04
N TYR A 282 0.27 -1.04 -0.40
CA TYR A 282 -0.16 -1.12 -1.80
C TYR A 282 0.76 -0.31 -2.72
N ALA A 283 1.14 0.90 -2.32
CA ALA A 283 2.06 1.74 -3.10
C ALA A 283 3.45 1.10 -3.23
N MET A 284 3.96 0.49 -2.15
CA MET A 284 5.19 -0.31 -2.23
C MET A 284 5.02 -1.54 -3.13
N GLY A 285 3.86 -2.21 -3.08
CA GLY A 285 3.50 -3.30 -3.98
C GLY A 285 3.55 -2.89 -5.45
N VAL A 286 3.03 -1.71 -5.80
CA VAL A 286 3.12 -1.15 -7.16
C VAL A 286 4.59 -0.96 -7.58
N ASN A 287 5.45 -0.43 -6.71
CA ASN A 287 6.87 -0.26 -7.02
C ASN A 287 7.59 -1.60 -7.23
N ILE A 288 7.28 -2.62 -6.42
CA ILE A 288 7.81 -3.98 -6.57
C ILE A 288 7.40 -4.57 -7.93
N ASN A 289 6.10 -4.48 -8.25
CA ASN A 289 5.55 -4.95 -9.52
C ASN A 289 6.18 -4.23 -10.72
N ARG A 290 6.32 -2.90 -10.64
CA ARG A 290 6.96 -2.07 -11.67
C ARG A 290 8.43 -2.45 -11.88
N SER A 291 9.19 -2.62 -10.80
CA SER A 291 10.60 -3.04 -10.87
C SER A 291 10.72 -4.40 -11.56
N PHE A 292 9.87 -5.36 -11.18
CA PHE A 292 9.85 -6.68 -11.81
C PHE A 292 9.49 -6.60 -13.30
N LYS A 293 8.47 -5.83 -13.66
CA LYS A 293 8.03 -5.67 -15.06
C LYS A 293 9.14 -5.09 -15.94
N LEU A 294 9.83 -4.05 -15.47
CA LEU A 294 10.84 -3.34 -16.27
C LEU A 294 12.16 -4.10 -16.37
N TYR A 295 12.60 -4.71 -15.27
CA TYR A 295 13.96 -5.25 -15.14
C TYR A 295 14.03 -6.77 -14.93
N GLY A 296 12.90 -7.44 -14.65
CA GLY A 296 12.85 -8.85 -14.25
C GLY A 296 13.21 -9.11 -12.78
N TRP A 297 13.53 -8.06 -12.03
CA TRP A 297 14.00 -8.11 -10.64
C TRP A 297 13.39 -6.99 -9.81
N CYS A 298 13.22 -7.22 -8.52
CA CYS A 298 12.68 -6.24 -7.57
C CYS A 298 13.78 -5.47 -6.83
N SER A 299 14.91 -5.18 -7.50
CA SER A 299 16.05 -4.48 -6.89
C SER A 299 15.88 -2.95 -6.85
N LEU A 300 15.05 -2.38 -7.74
CA LEU A 300 14.83 -0.93 -7.86
C LEU A 300 13.42 -0.55 -7.39
N ILE A 301 13.22 -0.59 -6.07
CA ILE A 301 11.92 -0.31 -5.41
C ILE A 301 11.97 0.90 -4.46
N ARG A 302 13.12 1.59 -4.40
CA ARG A 302 13.40 2.69 -3.46
C ARG A 302 14.19 3.80 -4.13
N GLY A 303 14.25 4.96 -3.50
CA GLY A 303 14.95 6.16 -3.98
C GLY A 303 14.18 6.92 -5.06
N VAL A 304 14.44 8.23 -5.14
CA VAL A 304 13.65 9.18 -5.96
C VAL A 304 13.73 8.85 -7.46
N GLU A 305 14.93 8.60 -7.95
CA GLU A 305 15.20 8.32 -9.37
C GLU A 305 15.45 6.82 -9.63
N SER A 306 15.29 5.97 -8.61
CA SER A 306 15.64 4.55 -8.64
C SER A 306 14.44 3.62 -8.40
N GLY A 307 13.25 4.07 -8.80
CA GLY A 307 12.03 3.26 -8.82
C GLY A 307 11.20 3.28 -7.53
N GLY A 308 11.57 4.10 -6.54
CA GLY A 308 10.84 4.25 -5.28
C GLY A 308 9.74 5.30 -5.28
N THR A 309 9.57 6.06 -6.37
CA THR A 309 8.59 7.15 -6.46
C THR A 309 7.21 6.65 -6.86
N VAL A 310 6.23 7.03 -6.06
CA VAL A 310 4.80 6.91 -6.27
C VAL A 310 4.33 8.23 -6.91
N GLU A 311 3.79 8.12 -8.11
CA GLU A 311 3.40 9.25 -8.95
C GLU A 311 1.88 9.41 -8.97
N ASN A 312 1.41 10.59 -9.40
CA ASN A 312 -0.02 10.89 -9.59
C ASN A 312 -0.86 10.69 -8.32
N LEU A 313 -0.34 11.09 -7.15
CA LEU A 313 -1.12 11.05 -5.92
C LEU A 313 -2.22 12.13 -5.94
N PRO A 314 -3.43 11.83 -5.44
CA PRO A 314 -4.48 12.82 -5.27
C PRO A 314 -4.01 14.05 -4.46
N CYS A 315 -4.20 15.25 -5.01
CA CYS A 315 -3.79 16.51 -4.39
C CYS A 315 -5.00 17.42 -4.19
N HIS A 316 -5.53 17.46 -2.97
CA HIS A 316 -6.66 18.32 -2.64
C HIS A 316 -6.16 19.72 -2.26
N THR A 317 -6.57 20.75 -3.02
CA THR A 317 -6.24 22.15 -2.72
C THR A 317 -7.44 22.87 -2.13
N PHE A 318 -7.22 23.61 -1.05
CA PHE A 318 -8.27 24.37 -0.37
C PHE A 318 -7.81 25.80 -0.03
N PRO A 319 -8.73 26.77 0.01
CA PRO A 319 -8.41 28.14 0.42
C PRO A 319 -8.07 28.17 1.91
N THR A 320 -7.08 28.98 2.29
CA THR A 320 -6.68 29.18 3.69
C THR A 320 -7.17 30.52 4.24
N ASP A 321 -7.23 30.64 5.56
CA ASP A 321 -7.66 31.86 6.27
C ASP A 321 -6.80 33.09 5.94
N ASP A 322 -5.53 32.87 5.58
CA ASP A 322 -4.59 33.92 5.15
C ASP A 322 -4.81 34.40 3.70
N GLY A 323 -5.86 33.91 3.03
CA GLY A 323 -6.19 34.26 1.64
C GLY A 323 -5.34 33.54 0.58
N GLY A 324 -4.55 32.54 0.99
CA GLY A 324 -3.77 31.69 0.11
C GLY A 324 -4.54 30.45 -0.34
N VAL A 325 -3.89 29.64 -1.19
CA VAL A 325 -4.31 28.27 -1.50
C VAL A 325 -3.25 27.35 -0.92
N ASP A 326 -3.65 26.41 -0.09
CA ASP A 326 -2.78 25.35 0.42
C ASP A 326 -3.20 24.00 -0.14
N MET A 327 -2.25 23.07 -0.15
CA MET A 327 -2.44 21.73 -0.66
C MET A 327 -2.36 20.74 0.49
N LYS A 328 -3.39 19.91 0.65
CA LYS A 328 -3.36 18.80 1.58
C LYS A 328 -2.23 17.84 1.18
N CYS A 329 -1.41 17.46 2.16
CA CYS A 329 -0.36 16.47 1.98
C CYS A 329 -1.00 15.13 1.50
N PRO A 330 -0.57 14.57 0.36
CA PRO A 330 -1.08 13.29 -0.15
C PRO A 330 -0.65 12.09 0.70
N THR A 331 0.37 12.23 1.53
CA THR A 331 0.63 11.33 2.66
C THR A 331 0.08 11.95 3.93
N GLU A 332 -0.29 11.17 4.93
CA GLU A 332 -0.90 11.74 6.15
C GLU A 332 -0.06 12.87 6.74
N ILE A 333 1.26 12.71 6.78
CA ILE A 333 2.19 13.74 7.26
C ILE A 333 3.40 13.88 6.33
N ALA A 334 3.98 15.08 6.28
CA ALA A 334 5.26 15.33 5.65
C ALA A 334 6.41 14.88 6.57
N ILE A 335 7.31 14.06 6.04
CA ILE A 335 8.44 13.50 6.79
C ILE A 335 9.72 14.23 6.36
N SER A 336 10.51 14.71 7.31
CA SER A 336 11.83 15.29 7.03
C SER A 336 12.89 14.20 6.89
N ASP A 337 13.99 14.47 6.17
CA ASP A 337 15.09 13.51 5.97
C ASP A 337 15.64 12.94 7.29
N ARG A 338 15.71 13.76 8.35
CA ARG A 338 16.11 13.31 9.68
C ARG A 338 15.14 12.24 10.24
N ARG A 339 13.84 12.46 10.08
CA ARG A 339 12.79 11.53 10.54
C ARG A 339 12.75 10.27 9.69
N GLU A 340 12.91 10.41 8.39
CA GLU A 340 13.04 9.29 7.44
C GLU A 340 14.19 8.37 7.90
N ALA A 341 15.38 8.90 8.13
CA ALA A 341 16.53 8.11 8.55
C ALA A 341 16.33 7.44 9.92
N GLU A 342 15.64 8.11 10.84
CA GLU A 342 15.31 7.57 12.16
C GLU A 342 14.28 6.43 12.08
N LEU A 343 13.25 6.57 11.24
CA LEU A 343 12.25 5.53 10.97
C LEU A 343 12.88 4.33 10.27
N SER A 344 13.68 4.57 9.23
CA SER A 344 14.44 3.54 8.50
C SER A 344 15.36 2.77 9.45
N LYS A 345 16.06 3.44 10.39
CA LYS A 345 16.86 2.78 11.43
C LYS A 345 16.02 1.92 12.39
N ASN A 346 14.77 2.30 12.62
CA ASN A 346 13.84 1.56 13.46
C ASN A 346 13.08 0.45 12.70
N GLY A 347 13.39 0.21 11.41
CA GLY A 347 12.84 -0.90 10.62
C GLY A 347 11.50 -0.60 9.94
N PHE A 348 11.21 0.68 9.68
CA PHE A 348 10.04 1.11 8.91
C PHE A 348 10.43 1.51 7.48
N ILE A 349 9.43 1.56 6.61
CA ILE A 349 9.53 1.98 5.21
C ILE A 349 8.70 3.26 5.03
N PRO A 350 9.29 4.44 5.30
CA PRO A 350 8.60 5.71 5.19
C PRO A 350 8.33 6.12 3.74
N LEU A 351 7.08 6.47 3.43
CA LEU A 351 6.66 7.13 2.20
C LEU A 351 6.73 8.65 2.43
N VAL A 352 7.72 9.29 1.82
CA VAL A 352 7.99 10.71 2.02
C VAL A 352 7.36 11.52 0.88
N HIS A 353 6.40 12.40 1.20
CA HIS A 353 5.83 13.32 0.22
C HIS A 353 6.87 14.35 -0.26
N ARG A 354 6.95 14.53 -1.58
CA ARG A 354 7.73 15.60 -2.18
C ARG A 354 6.91 16.89 -2.14
N LYS A 355 7.34 17.80 -1.26
CA LYS A 355 6.68 19.09 -1.01
C LYS A 355 6.29 19.81 -2.31
N ASN A 356 5.06 20.31 -2.35
CA ASN A 356 4.46 21.05 -3.46
C ASN A 356 4.34 20.27 -4.79
N THR A 357 4.35 18.94 -4.74
CA THR A 357 4.12 18.08 -5.91
C THR A 357 3.14 16.96 -5.58
N ASP A 358 2.68 16.23 -6.57
CA ASP A 358 1.82 15.05 -6.47
C ASP A 358 2.62 13.73 -6.36
N HIS A 359 3.90 13.83 -6.02
CA HIS A 359 4.79 12.67 -5.87
C HIS A 359 5.11 12.38 -4.40
N ALA A 360 5.27 11.10 -4.07
CA ALA A 360 5.88 10.67 -2.83
C ALA A 360 6.90 9.56 -3.11
N THR A 361 7.91 9.40 -2.27
CA THR A 361 9.00 8.45 -2.53
C THR A 361 9.33 7.64 -1.28
N PHE A 362 9.50 6.33 -1.46
CA PHE A 362 10.20 5.50 -0.49
C PHE A 362 11.70 5.69 -0.64
N ILE A 363 12.32 6.48 0.24
CA ILE A 363 13.78 6.72 0.21
C ILE A 363 14.53 5.44 0.58
N GLY A 364 14.05 4.77 1.62
CA GLY A 364 14.52 3.50 2.15
C GLY A 364 13.55 2.34 1.92
N ALA A 365 14.09 1.12 1.93
CA ALA A 365 13.30 -0.11 2.03
C ALA A 365 13.98 -1.07 3.02
N GLN A 366 13.98 -0.66 4.30
CA GLN A 366 14.49 -1.47 5.40
C GLN A 366 13.43 -2.49 5.83
N SER A 367 13.87 -3.69 6.16
CA SER A 367 13.01 -4.66 6.85
C SER A 367 12.89 -4.31 8.33
N LEU A 368 11.98 -4.99 9.01
CA LEU A 368 11.76 -4.84 10.45
C LEU A 368 12.96 -5.33 11.28
N GLN A 369 13.79 -6.22 10.72
CA GLN A 369 14.96 -6.76 11.39
C GLN A 369 15.93 -5.66 11.84
N LYS A 370 16.38 -5.74 13.09
CA LYS A 370 17.52 -4.97 13.56
C LYS A 370 18.80 -5.77 13.26
N PRO A 371 19.66 -5.35 12.32
CA PRO A 371 20.88 -6.08 12.02
C PRO A 371 21.80 -6.10 13.25
N ALA A 372 22.39 -7.26 13.53
CA ALA A 372 23.35 -7.42 14.61
C ALA A 372 24.69 -6.77 14.25
N GLU A 373 25.33 -6.17 15.25
CA GLU A 373 26.69 -5.64 15.14
C GLU A 373 27.68 -6.74 15.55
N TYR A 374 28.70 -6.95 14.72
CA TYR A 374 29.74 -7.95 14.93
C TYR A 374 31.10 -7.26 15.12
N HIS A 375 32.06 -7.98 15.69
CA HIS A 375 33.44 -7.48 15.79
C HIS A 375 34.11 -7.32 14.43
N ASP A 376 33.78 -8.22 13.49
CA ASP A 376 34.23 -8.14 12.12
C ASP A 376 33.36 -7.15 11.32
N ALA A 377 34.03 -6.25 10.60
CA ALA A 377 33.39 -5.23 9.79
C ALA A 377 32.65 -5.85 8.60
N ASP A 378 33.20 -6.92 8.01
CA ASP A 378 32.58 -7.60 6.88
C ASP A 378 31.33 -8.37 7.31
N ALA A 379 31.38 -9.07 8.45
CA ALA A 379 30.20 -9.67 9.06
C ALA A 379 29.09 -8.64 9.37
N THR A 380 29.47 -7.47 9.87
CA THR A 380 28.52 -6.36 10.11
C THR A 380 27.94 -5.81 8.80
N ALA A 381 28.75 -5.68 7.75
CA ALA A 381 28.28 -5.27 6.43
C ALA A 381 27.27 -6.28 5.85
N ASN A 382 27.55 -7.59 5.98
CA ASN A 382 26.66 -8.66 5.53
C ASN A 382 25.33 -8.67 6.30
N ALA A 383 25.37 -8.47 7.61
CA ALA A 383 24.17 -8.35 8.44
C ALA A 383 23.27 -7.18 7.98
N ASN A 384 23.87 -6.00 7.76
CA ASN A 384 23.17 -4.81 7.24
C ASN A 384 22.62 -5.00 5.83
N LEU A 385 23.27 -5.81 5.00
CA LEU A 385 22.79 -6.11 3.65
C LEU A 385 21.55 -7.02 3.72
N SER A 386 21.57 -8.01 4.60
CA SER A 386 20.46 -8.95 4.78
C SER A 386 19.18 -8.30 5.34
N SER A 387 19.28 -7.19 6.07
CA SER A 387 18.13 -6.47 6.63
C SER A 387 17.46 -5.51 5.64
N ARG A 388 17.90 -5.46 4.38
CA ARG A 388 17.37 -4.57 3.33
C ARG A 388 16.60 -5.36 2.29
N LEU A 389 15.36 -4.95 2.05
CA LEU A 389 14.44 -5.65 1.16
C LEU A 389 14.92 -5.74 -0.30
N PRO A 390 15.55 -4.72 -0.92
CA PRO A 390 15.99 -4.82 -2.31
C PRO A 390 16.97 -5.99 -2.57
N TYR A 391 17.85 -6.27 -1.61
CA TYR A 391 18.77 -7.40 -1.71
C TYR A 391 18.09 -8.71 -1.34
N LEU A 392 17.19 -8.69 -0.36
CA LEU A 392 16.40 -9.86 0.01
C LEU A 392 15.52 -10.34 -1.15
N PHE A 393 14.89 -9.43 -1.90
CA PHE A 393 14.13 -9.78 -3.11
C PHE A 393 14.99 -10.47 -4.16
N ALA A 394 16.23 -10.02 -4.37
CA ALA A 394 17.16 -10.70 -5.27
C ALA A 394 17.45 -12.12 -4.78
N CYS A 395 17.82 -12.28 -3.51
CA CYS A 395 18.07 -13.59 -2.90
C CYS A 395 16.84 -14.51 -2.96
N SER A 396 15.65 -14.00 -2.65
CA SER A 396 14.38 -14.70 -2.76
C SER A 396 14.11 -15.22 -4.17
N ARG A 397 14.33 -14.37 -5.18
CA ARG A 397 14.14 -14.77 -6.57
C ARG A 397 15.14 -15.83 -7.02
N PHE A 398 16.39 -15.74 -6.57
CA PHE A 398 17.36 -16.83 -6.79
C PHE A 398 16.91 -18.13 -6.12
N ALA A 399 16.39 -18.08 -4.89
CA ALA A 399 15.85 -19.26 -4.21
C ALA A 399 14.69 -19.89 -5.00
N HIS A 400 13.77 -19.08 -5.53
CA HIS A 400 12.69 -19.54 -6.41
C HIS A 400 13.22 -20.22 -7.67
N TYR A 401 14.18 -19.61 -8.37
CA TYR A 401 14.78 -20.22 -9.55
C TYR A 401 15.52 -21.51 -9.22
N LEU A 402 16.37 -21.51 -8.18
CA LEU A 402 17.13 -22.67 -7.72
C LEU A 402 16.21 -23.84 -7.39
N LYS A 403 15.10 -23.56 -6.68
CA LYS A 403 14.10 -24.57 -6.33
C LYS A 403 13.54 -25.27 -7.57
N CYS A 404 13.20 -24.51 -8.61
CA CYS A 404 12.66 -25.07 -9.85
C CYS A 404 13.73 -25.82 -10.67
N ILE A 405 14.85 -25.18 -10.98
CA ILE A 405 15.86 -25.77 -11.87
C ILE A 405 16.54 -27.00 -11.24
N VAL A 406 16.78 -27.01 -9.93
CA VAL A 406 17.42 -28.14 -9.26
C VAL A 406 16.44 -29.31 -9.18
N ARG A 407 15.15 -29.03 -8.91
CA ARG A 407 14.10 -30.05 -8.88
C ARG A 407 13.97 -30.77 -10.22
N ASP A 408 14.06 -30.06 -11.34
CA ASP A 408 14.03 -30.65 -12.68
C ASP A 408 15.28 -31.49 -13.01
N LYS A 409 16.38 -31.29 -12.28
CA LYS A 409 17.63 -32.05 -12.44
C LYS A 409 17.73 -33.27 -11.53
N ILE A 410 16.79 -33.47 -10.60
CA ILE A 410 16.78 -34.66 -9.73
C ILE A 410 16.62 -35.90 -10.60
N GLY A 411 17.54 -36.86 -10.44
CA GLY A 411 17.59 -38.10 -11.23
C GLY A 411 18.55 -38.06 -12.43
N ALA A 412 19.16 -36.91 -12.74
CA ALA A 412 20.22 -36.83 -13.72
C ALA A 412 21.56 -37.34 -13.15
N PHE A 413 22.41 -37.94 -14.01
CA PHE A 413 23.78 -38.31 -13.64
C PHE A 413 24.63 -37.05 -13.49
N LYS A 414 24.89 -36.65 -12.24
CA LYS A 414 25.66 -35.46 -11.89
C LYS A 414 26.55 -35.75 -10.69
N GLU A 415 27.85 -35.69 -10.89
CA GLU A 415 28.83 -35.73 -9.80
C GLU A 415 28.97 -34.33 -9.17
N ARG A 416 29.67 -34.23 -8.03
CA ARG A 416 29.92 -32.96 -7.34
C ARG A 416 30.51 -31.89 -8.26
N GLU A 417 31.48 -32.27 -9.09
CA GLU A 417 32.14 -31.35 -10.04
C GLU A 417 31.19 -30.86 -11.12
N ASP A 418 30.30 -31.74 -11.61
CA ASP A 418 29.30 -31.38 -12.60
C ASP A 418 28.27 -30.41 -12.01
N MET A 419 27.86 -30.63 -10.76
CA MET A 419 26.95 -29.74 -10.03
C MET A 419 27.58 -28.37 -9.80
N GLN A 420 28.84 -28.33 -9.34
CA GLN A 420 29.55 -27.06 -9.13
C GLN A 420 29.70 -26.28 -10.43
N ARG A 421 30.10 -26.94 -11.53
CA ARG A 421 30.24 -26.29 -12.84
C ARG A 421 28.90 -25.75 -13.33
N TRP A 422 27.86 -26.57 -13.30
CA TRP A 422 26.53 -26.19 -13.77
C TRP A 422 25.94 -25.02 -12.99
N LEU A 423 26.03 -25.02 -11.65
CA LEU A 423 25.51 -23.93 -10.83
C LEU A 423 26.31 -22.63 -11.00
N ASN A 424 27.64 -22.71 -11.14
CA ASN A 424 28.47 -21.54 -11.44
C ASN A 424 28.15 -20.97 -12.84
N GLU A 425 28.06 -21.80 -13.87
CA GLU A 425 27.67 -21.37 -15.21
C GLU A 425 26.28 -20.72 -15.20
N TRP A 426 25.32 -21.32 -14.49
CA TRP A 426 23.97 -20.79 -14.38
C TRP A 426 23.94 -19.41 -13.70
N VAL A 427 24.56 -19.25 -12.53
CA VAL A 427 24.51 -17.97 -11.78
C VAL A 427 25.23 -16.84 -12.53
N MET A 428 26.27 -17.15 -13.30
CA MET A 428 27.02 -16.17 -14.10
C MET A 428 26.18 -15.47 -15.18
N HIS A 429 25.05 -16.03 -15.60
CA HIS A 429 24.11 -15.35 -16.52
C HIS A 429 23.49 -14.08 -15.90
N TYR A 430 23.47 -14.00 -14.56
CA TYR A 430 22.90 -12.90 -13.81
C TYR A 430 23.95 -11.96 -13.20
N VAL A 431 25.23 -12.24 -13.48
CA VAL A 431 26.36 -11.40 -13.07
C VAL A 431 26.69 -10.40 -14.17
N ASP A 432 26.87 -9.14 -13.77
CA ASP A 432 27.40 -8.10 -14.64
C ASP A 432 28.92 -8.29 -14.84
N ALA A 433 29.35 -8.37 -16.10
CA ALA A 433 30.75 -8.61 -16.44
C ALA A 433 31.64 -7.36 -16.20
N ASP A 434 31.07 -6.16 -16.28
CA ASP A 434 31.78 -4.90 -16.02
C ASP A 434 30.97 -3.98 -15.08
N PRO A 435 30.87 -4.35 -13.78
CA PRO A 435 30.06 -3.62 -12.82
C PRO A 435 30.54 -2.18 -12.59
N ALA A 436 31.78 -1.85 -12.94
CA ALA A 436 32.34 -0.52 -12.77
C ALA A 436 31.74 0.46 -13.79
N ASN A 437 31.57 0.05 -15.05
CA ASN A 437 31.17 0.93 -16.14
C ASN A 437 29.71 0.74 -16.58
N SER A 438 29.04 -0.33 -16.15
CA SER A 438 27.65 -0.59 -16.52
C SER A 438 26.66 0.47 -16.03
N SER A 439 25.64 0.69 -16.87
CA SER A 439 24.52 1.61 -16.60
C SER A 439 23.61 1.09 -15.48
N GLN A 440 22.76 1.96 -14.93
CA GLN A 440 21.78 1.58 -13.91
C GLN A 440 20.78 0.52 -14.43
N ASP A 441 20.33 0.62 -15.68
CA ASP A 441 19.42 -0.38 -16.28
C ASP A 441 20.10 -1.76 -16.36
N THR A 442 21.36 -1.81 -16.80
CA THR A 442 22.12 -3.07 -16.86
C THR A 442 22.29 -3.70 -15.48
N LYS A 443 22.64 -2.89 -14.47
CA LYS A 443 22.77 -3.32 -13.07
C LYS A 443 21.44 -3.76 -12.45
N ALA A 444 20.32 -3.25 -12.95
CA ALA A 444 18.99 -3.68 -12.50
C ALA A 444 18.55 -5.00 -13.12
N ARG A 445 18.90 -5.26 -14.39
CA ARG A 445 18.62 -6.52 -15.09
C ARG A 445 19.54 -7.67 -14.66
N ARG A 446 20.76 -7.33 -14.22
CA ARG A 446 21.76 -8.24 -13.67
C ARG A 446 22.09 -7.81 -12.25
N PRO A 447 21.36 -8.30 -11.23
CA PRO A 447 21.45 -7.74 -9.87
C PRO A 447 22.78 -8.03 -9.16
N LEU A 448 23.62 -8.93 -9.70
CA LEU A 448 24.85 -9.38 -9.08
C LEU A 448 26.08 -8.74 -9.73
N ALA A 449 26.95 -8.18 -8.88
CA ALA A 449 28.28 -7.74 -9.27
C ALA A 449 29.30 -8.89 -9.31
N ALA A 450 29.10 -9.92 -8.48
CA ALA A 450 29.90 -11.15 -8.47
C ALA A 450 29.09 -12.30 -7.84
N ALA A 451 29.42 -13.54 -8.22
CA ALA A 451 28.85 -14.74 -7.61
C ALA A 451 29.88 -15.86 -7.52
N GLU A 452 29.79 -16.67 -6.47
CA GLU A 452 30.60 -17.88 -6.28
C GLU A 452 29.73 -18.99 -5.69
N VAL A 453 29.86 -20.21 -6.23
CA VAL A 453 29.15 -21.39 -5.73
C VAL A 453 30.13 -22.47 -5.31
N VAL A 454 30.05 -22.88 -4.05
CA VAL A 454 30.84 -23.97 -3.47
C VAL A 454 29.92 -25.16 -3.21
N VAL A 455 30.27 -26.34 -3.75
CA VAL A 455 29.48 -27.57 -3.59
C VAL A 455 30.29 -28.62 -2.84
N GLU A 456 29.70 -29.10 -1.75
CA GLU A 456 30.26 -30.11 -0.85
C GLU A 456 29.39 -31.38 -0.90
N GLU A 457 30.00 -32.56 -0.91
CA GLU A 457 29.28 -33.83 -0.78
C GLU A 457 28.83 -34.06 0.67
N VAL A 458 27.65 -34.64 0.83
CA VAL A 458 27.16 -35.05 2.16
C VAL A 458 27.77 -36.40 2.51
N GLU A 459 28.62 -36.41 3.53
CA GLU A 459 29.27 -37.64 4.01
C GLU A 459 28.22 -38.70 4.38
N GLY A 460 28.43 -39.93 3.88
CA GLY A 460 27.53 -41.05 4.14
C GLY A 460 26.23 -41.06 3.32
N ASN A 461 26.01 -40.10 2.41
CA ASN A 461 24.81 -40.06 1.57
C ASN A 461 25.13 -39.74 0.09
N PRO A 462 25.47 -40.76 -0.73
CA PRO A 462 25.78 -40.57 -2.14
C PRO A 462 24.64 -39.89 -2.92
N GLY A 463 24.99 -38.92 -3.78
CA GLY A 463 24.02 -38.15 -4.58
C GLY A 463 23.38 -36.97 -3.84
N TYR A 464 23.72 -36.75 -2.56
CA TYR A 464 23.32 -35.55 -1.81
C TYR A 464 24.49 -34.56 -1.73
N TYR A 465 24.20 -33.31 -2.04
CA TYR A 465 25.18 -32.22 -2.05
C TYR A 465 24.65 -31.03 -1.26
N ASN A 466 25.55 -30.39 -0.50
CA ASN A 466 25.33 -29.08 0.09
C ASN A 466 25.95 -28.03 -0.81
N SER A 467 25.21 -26.97 -1.14
CA SER A 467 25.73 -25.85 -1.93
C SER A 467 25.63 -24.55 -1.15
N LYS A 468 26.70 -23.75 -1.20
CA LYS A 468 26.78 -22.41 -0.63
C LYS A 468 26.91 -21.42 -1.77
N PHE A 469 25.94 -20.52 -1.89
CA PHE A 469 25.93 -19.44 -2.88
C PHE A 469 26.37 -18.14 -2.21
N PHE A 470 27.49 -17.59 -2.66
CA PHE A 470 27.96 -16.27 -2.28
C PHE A 470 27.55 -15.29 -3.38
N LEU A 471 26.52 -14.48 -3.12
CA LEU A 471 25.95 -13.56 -4.09
C LEU A 471 26.28 -12.12 -3.66
N ARG A 472 27.12 -11.42 -4.43
CA ARG A 472 27.47 -10.02 -4.16
C ARG A 472 26.63 -9.10 -5.04
N PRO A 473 25.67 -8.35 -4.48
CA PRO A 473 24.84 -7.43 -5.26
C PRO A 473 25.58 -6.14 -5.62
N HIS A 474 25.01 -5.36 -6.53
CA HIS A 474 25.43 -3.97 -6.73
C HIS A 474 25.00 -3.11 -5.53
N PHE A 475 25.93 -2.35 -4.95
CA PHE A 475 25.62 -1.47 -3.84
C PHE A 475 24.83 -0.25 -4.30
N GLN A 476 23.78 0.08 -3.54
CA GLN A 476 22.99 1.31 -3.67
C GLN A 476 23.46 2.35 -2.65
N LEU A 477 23.36 3.63 -3.01
CA LEU A 477 23.72 4.74 -2.14
C LEU A 477 22.71 4.84 -0.97
N GLU A 478 23.21 4.77 0.27
CA GLU A 478 22.37 4.88 1.48
C GLU A 478 22.47 6.26 2.14
N GLY A 479 23.63 6.91 2.05
CA GLY A 479 23.88 8.19 2.69
C GLY A 479 25.26 8.72 2.36
N LEU A 480 25.40 10.04 2.42
CA LEU A 480 26.66 10.74 2.14
C LEU A 480 26.83 11.87 3.15
N THR A 481 27.91 11.82 3.94
CA THR A 481 28.29 12.92 4.83
C THR A 481 29.31 13.81 4.12
N VAL A 482 28.87 15.00 3.71
CA VAL A 482 29.72 15.98 3.01
C VAL A 482 30.29 16.98 4.02
N SER A 483 31.61 17.08 4.08
CA SER A 483 32.30 18.18 4.80
C SER A 483 32.92 19.14 3.79
N LEU A 484 32.43 20.38 3.75
CA LEU A 484 32.97 21.42 2.88
C LEU A 484 34.10 22.14 3.62
N ARG A 485 35.28 22.20 3.00
CA ARG A 485 36.46 22.89 3.55
C ARG A 485 36.93 23.94 2.55
N LEU A 486 36.94 25.20 2.98
CA LEU A 486 37.58 26.27 2.21
C LEU A 486 39.10 26.12 2.34
N VAL A 487 39.77 25.92 1.21
CA VAL A 487 41.22 25.73 1.15
C VAL A 487 41.82 26.67 0.10
N THR A 488 42.94 27.30 0.43
CA THR A 488 43.64 28.23 -0.47
C THR A 488 44.40 27.52 -1.60
N LYS A 489 44.79 26.27 -1.38
CA LYS A 489 45.34 25.36 -2.40
C LYS A 489 44.83 23.95 -2.10
N LEU A 490 44.38 23.25 -3.14
CA LEU A 490 43.84 21.91 -3.00
C LEU A 490 44.89 20.97 -2.38
N PRO A 491 44.52 20.13 -1.39
CA PRO A 491 45.44 19.19 -0.74
C PRO A 491 46.12 18.24 -1.73
N SER A 492 45.39 17.77 -2.75
CA SER A 492 45.93 16.90 -3.82
C SER A 492 47.05 17.54 -4.63
N ILE A 493 47.09 18.88 -4.72
CA ILE A 493 48.16 19.64 -5.41
C ILE A 493 49.29 20.00 -4.44
N LYS A 494 49.08 19.88 -3.11
CA LYS A 494 50.13 20.07 -2.10
C LYS A 494 50.97 18.81 -1.89
N GLU A 495 50.40 17.62 -2.00
CA GLU A 495 51.14 16.36 -1.78
C GLU A 495 52.08 15.98 -2.94
N VAL A 496 51.92 16.61 -4.10
CA VAL A 496 52.75 16.37 -5.30
C VAL A 496 53.90 17.39 -5.45
N ALA A 497 53.99 18.38 -4.54
CA ALA A 497 55.05 19.39 -4.51
C ALA A 497 55.85 19.27 -3.22
#